data_AF-A0A6A4G8K7-F1
#
_entry.id   AF-A0A6A4G8K7-F1
#
_cell.length_a   1.000
_cell.length_b   1.000
_cell.length_c   1.000
_cell.angle_alpha   90.00
_cell.angle_beta   90.00
_cell.angle_gamma   90.00
#
_symmetry.space_group_name_H-M   'P 1'
#
loop_
_entity.id
_entity.type
_entity.pdbx_description
1 polymer ?
#
loop_
_entity_poly.entity_id
_entity_poly.type
_entity_poly.pdbx_seq_one_letter_code
_entity_poly.pdbx_strand_id
1 'polypeptide(L)'
;MVTPVAPLTVRLTSAIVVLRTNPFLGALPHVISCVSQCLDHSVAIPLSHACAFGSLRLLRRVWDVSEEFAASDGETRRCCWSPLQFLQSDRHYYRAQFSQAVVEAVRRGDLNMIRWLFDHFAGCVVTVQAVEAAAASGDLQILKFFLHTEVATQDAAEANSVHWGGGDLAAAVENEHTDVARWIFECKGSVERDWGRFMAAVVRKGDLELLQWLLDRGYAGRQLAPPRMDDAAWGGHLNTVICFLSEQGANMTATEPALICHTYMSCIAQIVAAGKQLAGVNRFCSAICPQEILGTVT
;
A
#
# COMPACT_ATOMS: atom_id res chain seq x y z
N MET A 1 -6.02 37.26 25.83
CA MET A 1 -5.46 36.76 27.09
C MET A 1 -5.03 35.33 26.86
N VAL A 2 -3.73 35.08 26.83
CA VAL A 2 -3.16 33.74 26.66
C VAL A 2 -3.43 33.00 27.98
N THR A 3 -4.36 32.05 27.97
CA THR A 3 -4.55 31.16 29.12
C THR A 3 -3.29 30.31 29.26
N PRO A 4 -2.74 30.13 30.46
CA PRO A 4 -1.53 29.35 30.66
C PRO A 4 -1.88 27.88 30.42
N VAL A 5 -1.55 27.37 29.23
CA VAL A 5 -1.49 25.93 28.96
C VAL A 5 -0.45 25.36 29.92
N ALA A 6 -0.82 24.29 30.64
CA ALA A 6 0.07 23.59 31.56
C ALA A 6 1.45 23.35 30.90
N PRO A 7 2.56 23.51 31.64
CA PRO A 7 3.89 23.37 31.07
C PRO A 7 4.04 21.96 30.49
N LEU A 8 4.20 21.87 29.17
CA LEU A 8 4.51 20.63 28.47
C LEU A 8 5.73 20.01 29.17
N THR A 9 5.63 18.75 29.60
CA THR A 9 6.74 18.15 30.35
C THR A 9 7.98 17.95 29.47
N VAL A 10 7.80 17.90 28.15
CA VAL A 10 8.88 17.70 27.16
C VAL A 10 9.32 19.01 26.51
N ARG A 11 10.39 19.61 27.04
CA ARG A 11 11.00 20.84 26.50
C ARG A 11 11.75 20.60 25.18
N LEU A 12 11.75 21.59 24.28
CA LEU A 12 12.51 21.53 23.04
C LEU A 12 14.01 21.68 23.32
N THR A 13 14.83 20.81 22.71
CA THR A 13 16.29 20.88 22.85
C THR A 13 16.85 22.19 22.29
N SER A 14 16.27 22.71 21.21
CA SER A 14 16.62 24.02 20.64
C SER A 14 16.40 25.16 21.63
N ALA A 15 15.25 25.20 22.31
CA ALA A 15 14.95 26.20 23.33
C ALA A 15 15.92 26.12 24.51
N ILE A 16 16.26 24.89 24.96
CA ILE A 16 17.25 24.69 26.03
C ILE A 16 18.63 25.20 25.62
N VAL A 17 19.08 24.91 24.40
CA VAL A 17 20.40 25.33 23.91
C VAL A 17 20.49 26.85 23.79
N VAL A 18 19.49 27.50 23.20
CA VAL A 18 19.45 28.97 23.08
C VAL A 18 19.37 29.65 24.45
N LEU A 19 18.65 29.07 25.41
CA LEU A 19 18.55 29.65 26.74
C LEU A 19 19.78 29.35 27.62
N ARG A 20 20.58 28.33 27.30
CA ARG A 20 21.91 28.12 27.90
C ARG A 20 22.92 29.20 27.48
N THR A 21 22.76 29.79 26.29
CA THR A 21 23.61 30.95 25.90
C THR A 21 23.27 32.23 26.67
N ASN A 22 22.13 32.28 27.38
CA ASN A 22 21.72 33.41 28.21
C ASN A 22 21.46 32.96 29.67
N PRO A 23 22.46 32.95 30.57
CA PRO A 23 22.36 32.33 31.88
C PRO A 23 21.26 32.92 32.78
N PHE A 24 20.93 34.21 32.61
CA PHE A 24 19.83 34.87 33.34
C PHE A 24 18.45 34.32 32.96
N LEU A 25 18.22 34.01 31.67
CA LEU A 25 16.95 33.46 31.18
C LEU A 25 16.90 31.93 31.33
N GLY A 26 18.04 31.25 31.16
CA GLY A 26 18.18 29.81 31.36
C GLY A 26 18.02 29.36 32.81
N ALA A 27 18.19 30.26 33.79
CA ALA A 27 17.92 29.97 35.20
C ALA A 27 16.41 29.90 35.53
N LEU A 28 15.54 30.40 34.65
CA LEU A 28 14.10 30.49 34.88
C LEU A 28 13.37 29.37 34.14
N PRO A 29 12.95 28.28 34.83
CA PRO A 29 12.35 27.11 34.18
C PRO A 29 11.00 27.41 33.52
N HIS A 30 10.27 28.41 34.01
CA HIS A 30 9.02 28.87 33.39
C HIS A 30 9.27 29.59 32.06
N VAL A 31 10.35 30.39 31.95
CA VAL A 31 10.73 31.04 30.68
C VAL A 31 11.12 30.00 29.64
N ILE A 32 11.90 28.99 30.02
CA ILE A 32 12.22 27.86 29.13
C ILE A 32 10.96 27.16 28.65
N SER A 33 9.98 26.96 29.55
CA SER A 33 8.69 26.36 29.21
C SER A 33 7.90 27.20 28.22
N CYS A 34 7.76 28.51 28.46
CA CYS A 34 7.04 29.42 27.57
C CYS A 34 7.71 29.51 26.19
N VAL A 35 9.04 29.66 26.14
CA VAL A 35 9.77 29.70 24.86
C VAL A 35 9.62 28.37 24.11
N SER A 36 9.69 27.23 24.82
CA SER A 36 9.45 25.93 24.21
C SER A 36 8.04 25.81 23.65
N GLN A 37 7.01 26.24 24.40
CA GLN A 37 5.62 26.24 23.94
C GLN A 37 5.41 27.17 22.73
N CYS A 38 6.03 28.36 22.72
CA CYS A 38 5.93 29.28 21.60
C CYS A 38 6.58 28.74 20.31
N LEU A 39 7.65 27.94 20.44
CA LEU A 39 8.34 27.34 19.30
C LEU A 39 7.76 25.98 18.88
N ASP A 40 6.85 25.40 19.68
CA ASP A 40 6.33 24.06 19.44
C ASP A 40 5.20 24.07 18.41
N HIS A 41 5.56 24.06 17.13
CA HIS A 41 4.61 23.89 16.04
C HIS A 41 4.16 22.43 15.85
N SER A 42 4.70 21.46 16.60
CA SER A 42 4.28 20.06 16.46
C SER A 42 2.83 19.82 16.90
N VAL A 43 2.29 20.72 17.74
CA VAL A 43 0.90 20.70 18.21
C VAL A 43 -0.12 20.89 17.07
N ALA A 44 0.29 21.53 15.97
CA ALA A 44 -0.57 21.76 14.81
C ALA A 44 -0.48 20.65 13.76
N ILE A 45 0.44 19.70 13.90
CA ILE A 45 0.72 18.68 12.90
C ILE A 45 -0.11 17.43 13.21
N PRO A 46 -0.96 16.94 12.29
CA PRO A 46 -1.63 15.65 12.44
C PRO A 46 -0.61 14.51 12.57
N LEU A 47 -0.93 13.50 13.38
CA LEU A 47 -0.04 12.36 13.60
C LEU A 47 0.33 11.64 12.30
N SER A 48 -0.62 11.52 11.37
CA SER A 48 -0.35 10.93 10.04
C SER A 48 0.67 11.74 9.24
N HIS A 49 0.63 13.06 9.31
CA HIS A 49 1.61 13.92 8.66
C HIS A 49 2.98 13.90 9.37
N ALA A 50 2.99 13.70 10.69
CA ALA A 50 4.23 13.50 11.44
C ALA A 50 5.01 12.25 10.96
N CYS A 51 4.29 11.20 10.53
CA CYS A 51 4.87 9.97 9.99
C CYS A 51 5.64 10.20 8.67
N ALA A 52 5.21 11.17 7.85
CA ALA A 52 5.87 11.52 6.60
C ALA A 52 7.32 12.01 6.82
N PHE A 53 7.59 12.68 7.94
CA PHE A 53 8.93 13.17 8.27
C PHE A 53 9.89 12.08 8.75
N GLY A 54 9.40 10.91 9.14
CA GLY A 54 10.27 9.82 9.54
C GLY A 54 10.97 9.92 10.86
N SER A 55 10.47 10.77 11.74
CA SER A 55 11.08 10.98 13.04
C SER A 55 10.22 10.35 14.13
N LEU A 56 10.67 9.21 14.66
CA LEU A 56 10.06 8.60 15.86
C LEU A 56 10.10 9.56 17.05
N ARG A 57 11.07 10.49 17.11
CA ARG A 57 11.14 11.51 18.16
C ARG A 57 10.00 12.52 18.03
N LEU A 58 9.68 12.94 16.80
CA LEU A 58 8.55 13.83 16.54
C LEU A 58 7.23 13.12 16.85
N LEU A 59 7.10 11.87 16.41
CA LEU A 59 5.92 11.03 16.64
C LEU A 59 5.63 10.82 18.13
N ARG A 60 6.65 10.44 18.91
CA ARG A 60 6.56 10.33 20.38
C ARG A 60 6.17 11.65 21.01
N ARG A 61 6.80 12.75 20.62
CA ARG A 61 6.45 14.09 21.11
C ARG A 61 4.98 14.43 20.85
N VAL A 62 4.50 14.22 19.62
CA VAL A 62 3.11 14.44 19.22
C VAL A 62 2.14 13.60 20.07
N TRP A 63 2.51 12.35 20.35
CA TRP A 63 1.73 11.44 21.19
C TRP A 63 1.72 11.84 22.66
N ASP A 64 2.90 12.05 23.27
CA ASP A 64 3.06 12.43 24.67
C ASP A 64 2.25 13.71 24.98
N VAL A 65 2.34 14.69 24.07
CA VAL A 65 1.57 15.94 24.18
C VAL A 65 0.06 15.67 24.08
N SER A 66 -0.39 14.73 23.23
CA SER A 66 -1.81 14.36 23.15
C SER A 66 -2.34 13.72 24.44
N GLU A 67 -1.53 12.90 25.12
CA GLU A 67 -1.90 12.28 26.39
C GLU A 67 -1.95 13.30 27.52
N GLU A 68 -0.99 14.24 27.56
CA GLU A 68 -1.00 15.36 28.50
C GLU A 68 -2.29 16.20 28.35
N PHE A 69 -2.70 16.50 27.11
CA PHE A 69 -3.96 17.21 26.85
C PHE A 69 -5.18 16.41 27.28
N ALA A 70 -5.19 15.08 27.08
CA ALA A 70 -6.28 14.22 27.52
C ALA A 70 -6.42 14.18 29.06
N ALA A 71 -5.28 14.16 29.77
CA ALA A 71 -5.20 14.15 31.23
C ALA A 71 -5.58 15.50 31.87
N SER A 72 -5.54 16.61 31.13
CA SER A 72 -5.88 17.95 31.64
C SER A 72 -7.39 18.15 31.85
N ASP A 73 -7.74 18.88 32.92
CA ASP A 73 -9.11 19.14 33.37
C ASP A 73 -9.98 19.86 32.32
N GLY A 74 -11.30 19.59 32.38
CA GLY A 74 -12.27 19.88 31.32
C GLY A 74 -12.48 21.35 30.93
N GLU A 75 -11.95 22.32 31.67
CA GLU A 75 -12.07 23.75 31.37
C GLU A 75 -11.12 24.22 30.26
N THR A 76 -9.96 23.57 30.07
CA THR A 76 -9.04 23.87 28.96
C THR A 76 -9.46 23.20 27.64
N ARG A 77 -10.42 22.27 27.69
CA ARG A 77 -10.96 21.56 26.52
C ARG A 77 -11.84 22.43 25.62
N ARG A 78 -12.24 23.61 26.10
CA ARG A 78 -13.12 24.53 25.39
C ARG A 78 -12.30 25.69 24.82
N CYS A 79 -12.28 25.76 23.49
CA CYS A 79 -12.11 26.97 22.65
C CYS A 79 -10.94 27.00 21.65
N CYS A 80 -10.24 25.90 21.34
CA CYS A 80 -9.41 25.88 20.13
C CYS A 80 -9.37 24.49 19.48
N TRP A 81 -9.53 24.46 18.15
CA TRP A 81 -9.32 23.25 17.35
C TRP A 81 -7.83 22.89 17.41
N SER A 82 -7.50 21.73 17.96
CA SER A 82 -6.15 21.17 17.88
C SER A 82 -6.21 19.69 17.48
N PRO A 83 -5.43 19.25 16.47
CA PRO A 83 -5.35 17.85 16.04
C PRO A 83 -5.11 16.88 17.20
N LEU A 84 -4.29 17.27 18.18
CA LEU A 84 -3.88 16.41 19.29
C LEU A 84 -5.00 16.16 20.31
N GLN A 85 -5.86 17.15 20.55
CA GLN A 85 -7.00 16.97 21.44
C GLN A 85 -8.00 15.96 20.87
N PHE A 86 -8.25 16.03 19.56
CA PHE A 86 -9.16 15.10 18.88
C PHE A 86 -8.61 13.69 18.78
N LEU A 87 -7.28 13.52 18.80
CA LEU A 87 -6.64 12.20 18.76
C LEU A 87 -7.14 11.28 19.88
N GLN A 88 -7.22 11.78 21.11
CA GLN A 88 -7.64 10.97 22.26
C GLN A 88 -9.15 11.03 22.55
N SER A 89 -9.86 12.02 22.00
CA SER A 89 -11.28 12.25 22.32
C SER A 89 -12.26 11.73 21.26
N ASP A 90 -11.87 11.68 19.98
CA ASP A 90 -12.74 11.23 18.90
C ASP A 90 -12.24 9.92 18.29
N ARG A 91 -13.06 8.85 18.44
CA ARG A 91 -12.76 7.51 17.91
C ARG A 91 -12.58 7.49 16.39
N HIS A 92 -13.33 8.30 15.65
CA HIS A 92 -13.24 8.33 14.19
C HIS A 92 -11.95 9.02 13.75
N TYR A 93 -11.59 10.12 14.40
CA TYR A 93 -10.34 10.81 14.13
C TYR A 93 -9.13 9.93 14.50
N TYR A 94 -9.17 9.26 15.65
CA TYR A 94 -8.17 8.28 16.09
C TYR A 94 -7.92 7.19 15.03
N ARG A 95 -8.98 6.53 14.55
CA ARG A 95 -8.90 5.50 13.51
C ARG A 95 -8.43 6.05 12.15
N ALA A 96 -8.86 7.25 11.79
CA ALA A 96 -8.42 7.91 10.57
C ALA A 96 -6.92 8.26 10.62
N GLN A 97 -6.43 8.78 11.76
CA GLN A 97 -5.01 9.06 11.95
C GLN A 97 -4.18 7.79 11.89
N PHE A 98 -4.62 6.69 12.52
CA PHE A 98 -3.93 5.40 12.43
C PHE A 98 -3.83 4.90 10.99
N SER A 99 -4.96 4.81 10.28
CA SER A 99 -4.98 4.28 8.91
C SER A 99 -4.09 5.09 7.96
N GLN A 100 -4.11 6.43 8.05
CA GLN A 100 -3.23 7.29 7.26
C GLN A 100 -1.76 7.18 7.68
N ALA A 101 -1.48 7.12 8.98
CA ALA A 101 -0.13 6.98 9.51
C ALA A 101 0.54 5.66 9.07
N VAL A 102 -0.21 4.56 9.10
CA VAL A 102 0.29 3.26 8.64
C VAL A 102 0.61 3.30 7.14
N VAL A 103 -0.26 3.87 6.31
CA VAL A 103 0.02 4.03 4.86
C VAL A 103 1.32 4.80 4.64
N GLU A 104 1.53 5.89 5.37
CA GLU A 104 2.74 6.70 5.21
C GLU A 104 4.00 5.99 5.73
N ALA A 105 3.90 5.29 6.86
CA ALA A 105 5.00 4.47 7.38
C ALA A 105 5.38 3.34 6.42
N VAL A 106 4.40 2.72 5.77
CA VAL A 106 4.59 1.68 4.75
C VAL A 106 5.29 2.25 3.52
N ARG A 107 4.85 3.39 2.99
CA ARG A 107 5.52 4.03 1.83
C ARG A 107 6.98 4.34 2.08
N ARG A 108 7.34 4.55 3.34
CA ARG A 108 8.72 4.81 3.77
C ARG A 108 9.52 3.54 4.08
N GLY A 109 8.89 2.37 4.10
CA GLY A 109 9.51 1.11 4.50
C GLY A 109 9.92 1.07 5.98
N ASP A 110 9.34 1.92 6.84
CA ASP A 110 9.80 2.12 8.22
C ASP A 110 9.09 1.18 9.20
N LEU A 111 9.60 -0.06 9.29
CA LEU A 111 9.04 -1.08 10.17
C LEU A 111 9.02 -0.66 11.65
N ASN A 112 9.97 0.16 12.11
CA ASN A 112 10.01 0.63 13.50
C ASN A 112 8.85 1.58 13.80
N MET A 113 8.51 2.44 12.83
CA MET A 113 7.34 3.32 12.93
C MET A 113 6.04 2.51 12.93
N ILE A 114 5.94 1.47 12.10
CA ILE A 114 4.78 0.59 12.08
C ILE A 114 4.62 -0.12 13.43
N ARG A 115 5.68 -0.69 14.01
CA ARG A 115 5.63 -1.30 15.34
C ARG A 115 5.15 -0.31 16.39
N TRP A 116 5.71 0.90 16.39
CA TRP A 116 5.29 1.95 17.31
C TRP A 116 3.80 2.27 17.16
N LEU A 117 3.27 2.38 15.93
CA LEU A 117 1.85 2.64 15.69
C LEU A 117 0.97 1.51 16.25
N PHE A 118 1.36 0.25 16.06
CA PHE A 118 0.61 -0.89 16.59
C PHE A 118 0.66 -1.02 18.12
N ASP A 119 1.73 -0.54 18.76
CA ASP A 119 1.86 -0.55 20.22
C ASP A 119 0.97 0.53 20.89
N HIS A 120 0.71 1.65 20.20
CA HIS A 120 -0.02 2.80 20.77
C HIS A 120 -1.49 2.85 20.33
N PHE A 121 -1.82 2.26 19.18
CA PHE A 121 -3.18 2.22 18.66
C PHE A 121 -3.85 0.87 18.89
N ALA A 122 -5.10 0.89 19.37
CA ALA A 122 -5.93 -0.31 19.56
C ALA A 122 -7.28 -0.20 18.84
N GLY A 123 -7.86 -1.32 18.45
CA GLY A 123 -9.16 -1.40 17.80
C GLY A 123 -9.27 -0.63 16.48
N CYS A 124 -8.14 -0.51 15.77
CA CYS A 124 -8.02 0.19 14.49
C CYS A 124 -7.91 -0.78 13.32
N VAL A 125 -8.13 -0.26 12.11
CA VAL A 125 -8.12 -1.06 10.88
C VAL A 125 -6.99 -0.58 9.98
N VAL A 126 -6.13 -1.51 9.55
CA VAL A 126 -5.19 -1.29 8.46
C VAL A 126 -5.94 -1.43 7.15
N THR A 127 -5.93 -0.36 6.36
CA THR A 127 -6.65 -0.28 5.09
C THR A 127 -5.98 -1.11 4.00
N VAL A 128 -6.77 -1.52 3.01
CA VAL A 128 -6.27 -2.24 1.82
C VAL A 128 -5.16 -1.44 1.12
N GLN A 129 -5.25 -0.11 1.11
CA GLN A 129 -4.23 0.78 0.55
C GLN A 129 -2.85 0.61 1.20
N ALA A 130 -2.79 0.33 2.51
CA ALA A 130 -1.52 0.08 3.19
C ALA A 130 -0.91 -1.27 2.77
N VAL A 131 -1.75 -2.29 2.60
CA VAL A 131 -1.31 -3.61 2.11
C VAL A 131 -0.85 -3.51 0.65
N GLU A 132 -1.61 -2.82 -0.20
CA GLU A 132 -1.25 -2.53 -1.59
C GLU A 132 0.08 -1.77 -1.69
N ALA A 133 0.30 -0.76 -0.85
CA ALA A 133 1.55 -0.01 -0.82
C ALA A 133 2.75 -0.88 -0.42
N ALA A 134 2.59 -1.75 0.59
CA ALA A 134 3.64 -2.69 1.00
C ALA A 134 3.91 -3.76 -0.06
N ALA A 135 2.88 -4.20 -0.77
CA ALA A 135 3.00 -5.13 -1.88
C ALA A 135 3.70 -4.48 -3.08
N ALA A 136 3.38 -3.22 -3.38
CA ALA A 136 3.99 -2.42 -4.43
C ALA A 136 5.46 -2.10 -4.16
N SER A 137 5.88 -1.93 -2.89
CA SER A 137 7.28 -1.69 -2.52
C SER A 137 8.11 -2.98 -2.38
N GLY A 138 7.45 -4.15 -2.42
CA GLY A 138 8.12 -5.43 -2.21
C GLY A 138 8.51 -5.71 -0.75
N ASP A 139 7.96 -4.96 0.21
CA ASP A 139 8.34 -5.03 1.62
C ASP A 139 7.72 -6.23 2.34
N LEU A 140 8.22 -7.43 2.02
CA LEU A 140 7.75 -8.68 2.59
C LEU A 140 7.81 -8.72 4.12
N GLN A 141 8.76 -8.00 4.74
CA GLN A 141 8.88 -7.93 6.21
C GLN A 141 7.68 -7.22 6.85
N ILE A 142 7.17 -6.17 6.21
CA ILE A 142 6.00 -5.42 6.68
C ILE A 142 4.74 -6.29 6.52
N LEU A 143 4.60 -6.96 5.38
CA LEU A 143 3.46 -7.86 5.14
C LEU A 143 3.46 -9.05 6.10
N LYS A 144 4.64 -9.63 6.39
CA LYS A 144 4.78 -10.66 7.43
C LYS A 144 4.40 -10.12 8.80
N PHE A 145 4.77 -8.90 9.14
CA PHE A 145 4.36 -8.26 10.39
C PHE A 145 2.84 -8.13 10.48
N PHE A 146 2.18 -7.63 9.43
CA PHE A 146 0.70 -7.54 9.38
C PHE A 146 0.02 -8.90 9.58
N LEU A 147 0.55 -9.95 8.95
CA LEU A 147 0.01 -11.31 9.11
C LEU A 147 0.21 -11.83 10.54
N HIS A 148 1.39 -11.62 11.13
CA HIS A 148 1.66 -12.05 12.51
C HIS A 148 0.75 -11.33 13.51
N THR A 149 0.54 -10.03 13.35
CA THR A 149 -0.36 -9.29 14.24
C THR A 149 -1.77 -9.82 14.14
N GLU A 150 -2.30 -10.03 12.92
CA GLU A 150 -3.65 -10.54 12.73
C GLU A 150 -3.87 -11.91 13.40
N VAL A 151 -2.90 -12.83 13.27
CA VAL A 151 -2.96 -14.17 13.90
C VAL A 151 -2.86 -14.06 15.42
N ALA A 152 -1.96 -13.23 15.94
CA ALA A 152 -1.76 -13.07 17.38
C ALA A 152 -2.98 -12.49 18.09
N THR A 153 -3.81 -11.74 17.37
CA THR A 153 -4.89 -10.95 17.96
C THR A 153 -6.30 -11.44 17.59
N GLN A 154 -6.44 -12.63 17.00
CA GLN A 154 -7.74 -13.20 16.61
C GLN A 154 -8.76 -13.33 17.77
N ASP A 155 -8.28 -13.41 19.02
CA ASP A 155 -9.11 -13.57 20.21
C ASP A 155 -9.31 -12.27 21.02
N ALA A 156 -8.67 -11.15 20.61
CA ALA A 156 -8.73 -9.88 21.33
C ALA A 156 -9.75 -8.93 20.69
N ALA A 157 -10.79 -8.54 21.44
CA ALA A 157 -11.85 -7.65 20.95
C ALA A 157 -11.35 -6.24 20.54
N GLU A 158 -10.17 -5.84 21.01
CA GLU A 158 -9.54 -4.53 20.74
C GLU A 158 -8.30 -4.65 19.86
N ALA A 159 -8.15 -5.78 19.16
CA ALA A 159 -7.11 -6.00 18.18
C ALA A 159 -7.15 -5.01 17.01
N ASN A 160 -5.98 -4.68 16.47
CA ASN A 160 -5.92 -4.05 15.15
C ASN A 160 -6.18 -5.10 14.07
N SER A 161 -7.14 -4.85 13.18
CA SER A 161 -7.45 -5.74 12.06
C SER A 161 -6.76 -5.29 10.78
N VAL A 162 -6.40 -6.26 9.91
CA VAL A 162 -5.77 -5.98 8.62
C VAL A 162 -6.71 -6.37 7.49
N HIS A 163 -7.06 -5.42 6.63
CA HIS A 163 -7.88 -5.69 5.46
C HIS A 163 -6.98 -6.00 4.25
N TRP A 164 -6.89 -7.29 3.93
CA TRP A 164 -6.24 -7.79 2.71
C TRP A 164 -7.18 -7.68 1.50
N GLY A 165 -6.63 -7.71 0.29
CA GLY A 165 -7.40 -7.77 -0.95
C GLY A 165 -7.21 -6.55 -1.86
N GLY A 166 -8.26 -6.21 -2.60
CA GLY A 166 -8.22 -5.14 -3.60
C GLY A 166 -7.25 -5.48 -4.74
N GLY A 167 -6.31 -4.58 -5.00
CA GLY A 167 -5.26 -4.71 -6.01
C GLY A 167 -3.89 -5.09 -5.45
N ASP A 168 -3.79 -5.65 -4.23
CA ASP A 168 -2.52 -6.00 -3.58
C ASP A 168 -1.62 -6.89 -4.45
N LEU A 169 -2.17 -7.97 -5.01
CA LEU A 169 -1.46 -8.89 -5.90
C LEU A 169 -1.09 -8.22 -7.22
N ALA A 170 -2.00 -7.42 -7.79
CA ALA A 170 -1.74 -6.71 -9.04
C ALA A 170 -0.62 -5.67 -8.86
N ALA A 171 -0.63 -4.93 -7.75
CA ALA A 171 0.38 -3.93 -7.42
C ALA A 171 1.75 -4.55 -7.22
N ALA A 172 1.85 -5.73 -6.58
CA ALA A 172 3.11 -6.46 -6.46
C ALA A 172 3.66 -6.86 -7.84
N VAL A 173 2.82 -7.41 -8.72
CA VAL A 173 3.25 -7.82 -10.07
C VAL A 173 3.64 -6.61 -10.95
N GLU A 174 2.85 -5.53 -10.89
CA GLU A 174 3.10 -4.30 -11.64
C GLU A 174 4.43 -3.64 -11.26
N ASN A 175 4.92 -3.87 -10.03
CA ASN A 175 6.23 -3.40 -9.54
C ASN A 175 7.29 -4.52 -9.49
N GLU A 176 7.11 -5.60 -10.25
CA GLU A 176 8.08 -6.70 -10.40
C GLU A 176 8.31 -7.59 -9.17
N HIS A 177 7.55 -7.41 -8.09
CA HIS A 177 7.63 -8.19 -6.84
C HIS A 177 6.76 -9.45 -6.88
N THR A 178 7.08 -10.37 -7.79
CA THR A 178 6.26 -11.58 -8.04
C THR A 178 6.39 -12.64 -6.95
N ASP A 179 7.50 -12.63 -6.21
CA ASP A 179 7.70 -13.40 -4.98
C ASP A 179 6.74 -12.97 -3.87
N VAL A 180 6.52 -11.66 -3.71
CA VAL A 180 5.55 -11.10 -2.78
C VAL A 180 4.13 -11.44 -3.20
N ALA A 181 3.80 -11.34 -4.49
CA ALA A 181 2.50 -11.76 -5.01
C ALA A 181 2.22 -13.24 -4.73
N ARG A 182 3.22 -14.12 -4.95
CA ARG A 182 3.11 -15.56 -4.64
C ARG A 182 2.86 -15.77 -3.14
N TRP A 183 3.61 -15.10 -2.29
CA TRP A 183 3.47 -15.21 -0.84
C TRP A 183 2.08 -14.75 -0.34
N ILE A 184 1.59 -13.60 -0.83
CA ILE A 184 0.25 -13.10 -0.48
C ILE A 184 -0.83 -14.10 -0.93
N PHE A 185 -0.69 -14.67 -2.13
CA PHE A 185 -1.64 -15.67 -2.64
C PHE A 185 -1.65 -16.94 -1.79
N GLU A 186 -0.49 -17.42 -1.35
CA GLU A 186 -0.38 -18.62 -0.50
C GLU A 186 -1.00 -18.40 0.89
N CYS A 187 -0.78 -17.23 1.51
CA CYS A 187 -1.31 -16.94 2.84
C CYS A 187 -2.77 -16.49 2.85
N LYS A 188 -3.21 -15.72 1.84
CA LYS A 188 -4.49 -15.01 1.82
C LYS A 188 -5.26 -15.17 0.51
N GLY A 189 -4.98 -16.20 -0.29
CA GLY A 189 -5.66 -16.44 -1.56
C GLY A 189 -7.18 -16.65 -1.48
N SER A 190 -7.74 -16.88 -0.29
CA SER A 190 -9.20 -16.94 -0.05
C SER A 190 -9.91 -15.59 -0.04
N VAL A 191 -9.18 -14.49 0.12
CA VAL A 191 -9.78 -13.16 0.16
C VAL A 191 -10.14 -12.70 -1.25
N GLU A 192 -11.34 -12.14 -1.40
CA GLU A 192 -11.84 -11.59 -2.67
C GLU A 192 -10.94 -10.43 -3.15
N ARG A 193 -10.62 -10.45 -4.45
CA ARG A 193 -9.68 -9.54 -5.10
C ARG A 193 -10.14 -9.21 -6.51
N ASP A 194 -9.54 -8.16 -7.07
CA ASP A 194 -9.63 -7.91 -8.50
C ASP A 194 -8.74 -8.90 -9.28
N TRP A 195 -9.24 -10.12 -9.44
CA TRP A 195 -8.58 -11.19 -10.20
C TRP A 195 -8.38 -10.80 -11.67
N GLY A 196 -9.24 -9.93 -12.21
CA GLY A 196 -9.12 -9.42 -13.58
C GLY A 196 -7.88 -8.54 -13.74
N ARG A 197 -7.70 -7.56 -12.85
CA ARG A 197 -6.52 -6.71 -12.85
C ARG A 197 -5.24 -7.48 -12.57
N PHE A 198 -5.28 -8.43 -11.64
CA PHE A 198 -4.13 -9.29 -11.35
C PHE A 198 -3.72 -10.13 -12.55
N MET A 199 -4.68 -10.80 -13.21
CA MET A 199 -4.39 -11.57 -14.42
C MET A 199 -3.83 -10.67 -15.53
N ALA A 200 -4.45 -9.50 -15.75
CA ALA A 200 -3.95 -8.53 -16.72
C ALA A 200 -2.51 -8.10 -16.42
N ALA A 201 -2.15 -7.88 -15.15
CA ALA A 201 -0.79 -7.52 -14.76
C ALA A 201 0.22 -8.62 -15.07
N VAL A 202 -0.09 -9.88 -14.74
CA VAL A 202 0.77 -11.04 -15.03
C VAL A 202 0.99 -11.21 -16.53
N VAL A 203 -0.08 -11.10 -17.31
CA VAL A 203 -0.02 -11.26 -18.78
C VAL A 203 0.72 -10.08 -19.43
N ARG A 204 0.45 -8.83 -19.01
CA ARG A 204 1.15 -7.64 -19.51
C ARG A 204 2.65 -7.68 -19.22
N LYS A 205 3.05 -8.28 -18.09
CA LYS A 205 4.48 -8.46 -17.76
C LYS A 205 5.12 -9.61 -18.55
N GLY A 206 4.32 -10.56 -19.06
CA GLY A 206 4.83 -11.75 -19.73
C GLY A 206 5.52 -12.74 -18.79
N ASP A 207 5.19 -12.73 -17.50
CA ASP A 207 5.76 -13.63 -16.49
C ASP A 207 5.14 -15.03 -16.64
N LEU A 208 5.72 -15.83 -17.54
CA LEU A 208 5.22 -17.17 -17.87
C LEU A 208 5.30 -18.14 -16.69
N GLU A 209 6.28 -17.96 -15.79
CA GLU A 209 6.42 -18.81 -14.60
C GLU A 209 5.29 -18.54 -13.60
N LEU A 210 5.00 -17.27 -13.32
CA LEU A 210 3.88 -16.90 -12.47
C LEU A 210 2.55 -17.29 -13.12
N LEU A 211 2.43 -17.13 -14.44
CA LEU A 211 1.25 -17.55 -15.20
C LEU A 211 1.02 -19.06 -15.11
N GLN A 212 2.05 -19.89 -15.30
CA GLN A 212 1.96 -21.35 -15.13
C GLN A 212 1.53 -21.70 -13.71
N TRP A 213 2.20 -21.10 -12.72
CA TRP A 213 1.90 -21.37 -11.31
C TRP A 213 0.44 -21.01 -10.94
N LEU A 214 -0.10 -19.93 -11.52
CA LEU A 214 -1.50 -19.55 -11.35
C LEU A 214 -2.46 -20.51 -12.06
N LEU A 215 -2.10 -20.98 -13.26
CA LEU A 215 -2.89 -21.95 -14.00
C LEU A 215 -3.05 -23.25 -13.20
N ASP A 216 -1.94 -23.77 -12.66
CA ASP A 216 -1.90 -25.04 -11.92
C ASP A 216 -2.69 -24.99 -10.59
N ARG A 217 -2.75 -23.83 -9.92
CA ARG A 217 -3.34 -23.70 -8.56
C ARG A 217 -4.67 -22.96 -8.51
N GLY A 218 -4.95 -22.10 -9.47
CA GLY A 218 -6.02 -21.10 -9.39
C GLY A 218 -7.30 -21.47 -10.15
N TYR A 219 -7.19 -22.13 -11.30
CA TYR A 219 -8.33 -22.32 -12.19
C TYR A 219 -9.35 -23.33 -11.68
N ALA A 220 -8.91 -24.39 -11.01
CA ALA A 220 -9.80 -25.45 -10.54
C ALA A 220 -10.75 -25.02 -9.40
N GLY A 221 -10.46 -23.92 -8.69
CA GLY A 221 -11.18 -23.57 -7.45
C GLY A 221 -11.74 -22.15 -7.31
N ARG A 222 -11.27 -21.16 -8.07
CA ARG A 222 -11.56 -19.74 -7.77
C ARG A 222 -12.16 -18.88 -8.91
N GLN A 223 -12.50 -19.48 -10.07
CA GLN A 223 -13.03 -18.74 -11.23
C GLN A 223 -12.20 -17.48 -11.58
N LEU A 224 -10.88 -17.63 -11.69
CA LEU A 224 -10.04 -16.51 -12.16
C LEU A 224 -10.47 -16.06 -13.55
N ALA A 225 -10.36 -14.76 -13.81
CA ALA A 225 -10.56 -14.22 -15.14
C ALA A 225 -9.54 -14.87 -16.11
N PRO A 226 -9.97 -15.30 -17.31
CA PRO A 226 -9.05 -15.85 -18.30
C PRO A 226 -7.99 -14.81 -18.72
N PRO A 227 -6.77 -15.24 -19.07
CA PRO A 227 -5.77 -14.34 -19.64
C PRO A 227 -6.32 -13.72 -20.92
N ARG A 228 -6.40 -12.39 -20.95
CA ARG A 228 -6.78 -11.68 -22.17
C ARG A 228 -5.54 -11.42 -22.98
N MET A 229 -5.64 -11.55 -24.29
CA MET A 229 -4.46 -11.38 -25.13
C MET A 229 -4.29 -9.98 -25.68
N ASP A 230 -5.30 -9.13 -25.54
CA ASP A 230 -5.12 -7.68 -25.66
C ASP A 230 -4.11 -7.18 -24.61
N ASP A 231 -4.15 -7.74 -23.39
CA ASP A 231 -3.18 -7.46 -22.32
C ASP A 231 -1.78 -7.97 -22.71
N ALA A 232 -1.69 -9.15 -23.33
CA ALA A 232 -0.41 -9.71 -23.80
C ALA A 232 0.18 -8.87 -24.96
N ALA A 233 -0.69 -8.39 -25.86
CA ALA A 233 -0.31 -7.50 -26.95
C ALA A 233 0.18 -6.15 -26.42
N TRP A 234 -0.50 -5.58 -25.42
CA TRP A 234 -0.08 -4.33 -24.78
C TRP A 234 1.26 -4.47 -24.06
N GLY A 235 1.54 -5.64 -23.48
CA GLY A 235 2.84 -5.99 -22.91
C GLY A 235 3.93 -6.34 -23.92
N GLY A 236 3.60 -6.53 -25.21
CA GLY A 236 4.57 -7.02 -26.21
C GLY A 236 4.89 -8.52 -26.09
N HIS A 237 4.14 -9.26 -25.27
CA HIS A 237 4.34 -10.68 -24.98
C HIS A 237 3.28 -11.58 -25.66
N LEU A 238 2.63 -11.08 -26.72
CA LEU A 238 1.55 -11.80 -27.39
C LEU A 238 1.97 -13.17 -27.89
N ASN A 239 3.06 -13.25 -28.67
CA ASN A 239 3.50 -14.53 -29.25
C ASN A 239 3.96 -15.51 -28.17
N THR A 240 4.64 -15.04 -27.12
CA THR A 240 5.13 -15.90 -26.03
C THR A 240 3.97 -16.47 -25.23
N VAL A 241 2.98 -15.64 -24.90
CA VAL A 241 1.76 -16.08 -24.21
C VAL A 241 0.94 -17.00 -25.11
N ILE A 242 0.81 -16.75 -26.41
CA ILE A 242 0.11 -17.67 -27.34
C ILE A 242 0.81 -19.04 -27.39
N CYS A 243 2.14 -19.07 -27.59
CA CYS A 243 2.91 -20.31 -27.66
C CYS A 243 2.79 -21.09 -26.35
N PHE A 244 3.12 -20.45 -25.22
CA PHE A 244 2.99 -21.02 -23.90
C PHE A 244 1.58 -21.56 -23.68
N LEU A 245 0.57 -20.76 -24.05
CA LEU A 245 -0.78 -21.19 -23.82
C LEU A 245 -1.07 -22.45 -24.66
N SER A 246 -0.79 -22.41 -25.97
CA SER A 246 -1.01 -23.56 -26.87
C SER A 246 -0.34 -24.87 -26.41
N GLU A 247 0.85 -24.81 -25.83
CA GLU A 247 1.57 -25.97 -25.27
C GLU A 247 0.84 -26.56 -24.05
N GLN A 248 0.41 -25.71 -23.14
CA GLN A 248 -0.36 -26.10 -21.96
C GLN A 248 -1.74 -26.67 -22.33
N GLY A 249 -2.41 -26.06 -23.33
CA GLY A 249 -3.67 -26.58 -23.86
C GLY A 249 -3.52 -27.97 -24.49
N ALA A 250 -2.42 -28.22 -25.21
CA ALA A 250 -2.12 -29.54 -25.75
C ALA A 250 -1.87 -30.58 -24.63
N ASN A 251 -1.16 -30.19 -23.56
CA ASN A 251 -0.87 -31.05 -22.42
C ASN A 251 -2.10 -31.36 -21.54
N MET A 252 -3.07 -30.45 -21.43
CA MET A 252 -4.27 -30.61 -20.58
C MET A 252 -5.34 -31.56 -21.12
N THR A 253 -5.30 -31.92 -22.40
CA THR A 253 -6.32 -32.77 -23.04
C THR A 253 -6.44 -34.19 -22.48
N ALA A 254 -5.52 -34.61 -21.58
CA ALA A 254 -5.52 -35.95 -21.02
C ALA A 254 -6.14 -36.10 -19.62
N THR A 255 -6.25 -35.06 -18.78
CA THR A 255 -6.52 -35.25 -17.33
C THR A 255 -7.30 -34.16 -16.56
N GLU A 256 -7.69 -33.03 -17.16
CA GLU A 256 -8.23 -31.85 -16.41
C GLU A 256 -9.67 -31.45 -16.84
N PRO A 257 -10.44 -30.72 -15.99
CA PRO A 257 -11.85 -30.42 -16.23
C PRO A 257 -12.10 -29.54 -17.47
N ALA A 258 -13.08 -29.93 -18.29
CA ALA A 258 -13.39 -29.35 -19.60
C ALA A 258 -13.58 -27.82 -19.64
N LEU A 259 -13.92 -27.17 -18.52
CA LEU A 259 -14.10 -25.72 -18.42
C LEU A 259 -12.79 -24.94 -18.62
N ILE A 260 -11.67 -25.49 -18.12
CA ILE A 260 -10.35 -24.89 -18.28
C ILE A 260 -9.97 -24.98 -19.76
N CYS A 261 -10.07 -26.15 -20.37
CA CYS A 261 -9.82 -26.33 -21.80
C CYS A 261 -10.71 -25.45 -22.69
N HIS A 262 -12.00 -25.29 -22.36
CA HIS A 262 -12.94 -24.54 -23.20
C HIS A 262 -12.73 -23.03 -23.13
N THR A 263 -12.43 -22.46 -21.96
CA THR A 263 -12.09 -21.03 -21.83
C THR A 263 -10.79 -20.73 -22.57
N TYR A 264 -9.82 -21.62 -22.44
CA TYR A 264 -8.53 -21.52 -23.05
C TYR A 264 -8.55 -21.61 -24.58
N MET A 265 -9.25 -22.61 -25.11
CA MET A 265 -9.47 -22.77 -26.55
C MET A 265 -10.36 -21.65 -27.10
N SER A 266 -11.31 -21.13 -26.32
CA SER A 266 -12.12 -19.98 -26.72
C SER A 266 -11.29 -18.69 -26.78
N CYS A 267 -10.39 -18.46 -25.83
CA CYS A 267 -9.46 -17.33 -25.87
C CYS A 267 -8.55 -17.44 -27.10
N ILE A 268 -7.88 -18.58 -27.31
CA ILE A 268 -7.02 -18.83 -28.47
C ILE A 268 -7.79 -18.63 -29.79
N ALA A 269 -9.02 -19.16 -29.90
CA ALA A 269 -9.84 -19.04 -31.11
C ALA A 269 -10.24 -17.58 -31.42
N GLN A 270 -10.61 -16.79 -30.41
CA GLN A 270 -10.90 -15.36 -30.57
C GLN A 270 -9.68 -14.58 -31.10
N ILE A 271 -8.47 -15.03 -30.79
CA ILE A 271 -7.22 -14.37 -31.17
C ILE A 271 -6.69 -14.85 -32.50
N VAL A 272 -6.84 -16.12 -32.86
CA VAL A 272 -6.60 -16.55 -34.24
C VAL A 272 -7.55 -15.81 -35.18
N ALA A 273 -8.79 -15.55 -34.74
CA ALA A 273 -9.73 -14.71 -35.46
C ALA A 273 -9.31 -13.23 -35.49
N ALA A 274 -8.94 -12.63 -34.34
CA ALA A 274 -8.52 -11.23 -34.25
C ALA A 274 -7.16 -10.96 -34.93
N GLY A 275 -6.23 -11.91 -34.87
CA GLY A 275 -4.94 -11.90 -35.56
C GLY A 275 -5.07 -12.04 -37.07
N LYS A 276 -6.03 -12.83 -37.57
CA LYS A 276 -6.43 -12.80 -38.99
C LYS A 276 -7.02 -11.45 -39.39
N GLN A 277 -7.77 -10.79 -38.51
CA GLN A 277 -8.27 -9.43 -38.75
C GLN A 277 -7.16 -8.38 -38.71
N LEU A 278 -6.21 -8.45 -37.76
CA LEU A 278 -5.03 -7.57 -37.68
C LEU A 278 -4.06 -7.79 -38.85
N ALA A 279 -3.89 -9.00 -39.35
CA ALA A 279 -3.19 -9.26 -40.62
C ALA A 279 -3.94 -8.64 -41.82
N GLY A 280 -5.27 -8.56 -41.75
CA GLY A 280 -6.11 -7.81 -42.69
C GLY A 280 -5.97 -6.28 -42.57
N VAL A 281 -5.90 -5.75 -41.35
CA VAL A 281 -5.71 -4.32 -41.06
C VAL A 281 -4.29 -3.85 -41.41
N ASN A 282 -3.25 -4.65 -41.15
CA ASN A 282 -1.88 -4.36 -41.59
C ASN A 282 -1.76 -4.35 -43.12
N ARG A 283 -2.52 -5.20 -43.84
CA ARG A 283 -2.64 -5.10 -45.30
C ARG A 283 -3.34 -3.81 -45.74
N PHE A 284 -4.37 -3.37 -45.02
CA PHE A 284 -5.04 -2.08 -45.26
C PHE A 284 -4.15 -0.87 -44.95
N CYS A 285 -3.38 -0.87 -43.86
CA CYS A 285 -2.42 0.19 -43.54
C CYS A 285 -1.26 0.25 -44.56
N SER A 286 -0.79 -0.90 -45.07
CA SER A 286 0.19 -0.95 -46.16
C SER A 286 -0.35 -0.47 -47.52
N ALA A 287 -1.67 -0.44 -47.70
CA ALA A 287 -2.33 0.06 -48.90
C ALA A 287 -2.67 1.57 -48.84
N ILE A 288 -2.61 2.19 -47.65
CA ILE A 288 -2.98 3.60 -47.42
C ILE A 288 -1.75 4.52 -47.27
N CYS A 289 -0.55 3.99 -47.06
CA CYS A 289 0.70 4.77 -47.15
C CYS A 289 1.39 4.56 -48.51
N PRO A 290 1.41 5.55 -49.42
CA PRO A 290 2.31 5.52 -50.57
C PRO A 290 3.76 5.57 -50.07
N GLN A 291 4.62 4.75 -50.67
CA GLN A 291 6.06 4.78 -50.47
C GLN A 291 6.62 6.18 -50.73
N GLU A 292 7.08 6.86 -49.70
CA GLU A 292 8.15 7.86 -49.79
C GLU A 292 8.69 8.07 -48.38
N ILE A 293 9.99 8.38 -48.27
CA ILE A 293 10.79 8.48 -47.04
C ILE A 293 11.36 7.14 -46.52
N LEU A 294 12.12 6.46 -47.38
CA LEU A 294 13.36 5.78 -46.98
C LEU A 294 14.37 5.93 -48.13
N GLY A 295 14.67 7.18 -48.47
CA GLY A 295 15.88 7.56 -49.19
C GLY A 295 16.70 8.45 -48.25
N THR A 296 18.01 8.26 -48.25
CA THR A 296 19.06 8.98 -47.49
C THR A 296 19.38 8.47 -46.07
N VAL A 297 20.04 7.31 -46.01
CA VAL A 297 21.31 7.20 -45.27
C VAL A 297 22.27 6.37 -46.12
N THR A 298 23.18 7.06 -46.81
CA THR A 298 24.51 6.54 -47.16
C THR A 298 25.46 6.85 -46.02
#